data_AF-A0A972ZTW7-F1
#
_entry.id   AF-A0A972ZTW7-F1
#
_cell.length_a   1.000
_cell.length_b   1.000
_cell.length_c   1.000
_cell.angle_alpha   90.00
_cell.angle_beta   90.00
_cell.angle_gamma   90.00
#
_symmetry.space_group_name_H-M   'P 1'
#
loop_
_entity.id
_entity.type
_entity.pdbx_description
1 polymer ?
#
loop_
_entity_poly.entity_id
_entity_poly.type
_entity_poly.pdbx_seq_one_letter_code
_entity_poly.pdbx_strand_id
1 'polypeptide(L)'
;MHQVKVYDTTLRDGSQGEGISFSVADKIKIAKKLDTLGIHYIEGGWPGSNPKDMGFFKEAAKIRFKNSEVVAFGSTRRAKTSPVNDANLKAILRAKTKAITIFGKTW
;
A
#
# COMPACT_ATOMS: atom_id res chain seq x y z
N MET A 1 -27.42 10.32 7.36
CA MET A 1 -26.11 10.94 6.99
C MET A 1 -25.29 9.91 6.24
N HIS A 2 -24.63 10.30 5.14
CA HIS A 2 -23.71 9.42 4.41
C HIS A 2 -22.33 9.41 5.09
N GLN A 3 -21.77 8.23 5.33
CA GLN A 3 -20.43 8.08 5.89
C GLN A 3 -19.39 8.22 4.77
N VAL A 4 -18.51 9.22 4.89
CA VAL A 4 -17.35 9.38 4.00
C VAL A 4 -16.19 8.55 4.55
N LYS A 5 -15.62 7.69 3.72
CA LYS A 5 -14.39 6.93 4.05
C LYS A 5 -13.17 7.63 3.46
N VAL A 6 -12.09 7.64 4.24
CA VAL A 6 -10.83 8.29 3.87
C VAL A 6 -9.81 7.24 3.45
N TYR A 7 -9.20 7.45 2.29
CA TYR A 7 -8.10 6.68 1.75
C TYR A 7 -6.84 7.56 1.77
N ASP A 8 -5.91 7.26 2.66
CA ASP A 8 -4.69 8.04 2.86
C ASP A 8 -3.53 7.50 2.01
N THR A 9 -2.83 8.40 1.32
CA THR A 9 -1.71 8.08 0.42
C THR A 9 -0.35 8.53 0.94
N THR A 10 -0.25 8.94 2.22
CA THR A 10 0.98 9.50 2.82
C THR A 10 2.19 8.58 2.64
N LEU A 11 2.00 7.26 2.80
CA LEU A 11 3.10 6.29 2.78
C LEU A 11 3.54 5.85 1.37
N ARG A 12 2.79 6.21 0.32
CA ARG A 12 3.15 5.90 -1.07
C ARG A 12 3.30 7.18 -1.87
N ASP A 13 2.19 7.78 -2.29
CA ASP A 13 2.19 8.99 -3.12
C ASP A 13 2.85 10.17 -2.40
N GLY A 14 2.54 10.34 -1.12
CA GLY A 14 3.16 11.38 -0.26
C GLY A 14 4.66 11.18 -0.03
N SER A 15 5.21 9.99 -0.31
CA SER A 15 6.65 9.70 -0.21
C SER A 15 7.41 9.89 -1.52
N GLN A 16 6.75 10.26 -2.61
CA GLN A 16 7.40 10.46 -3.92
C GLN A 16 8.09 11.83 -4.06
N GLY A 17 7.94 12.72 -3.07
CA GLY A 17 8.64 13.99 -3.01
C GLY A 17 10.15 13.83 -2.85
N GLU A 18 10.93 14.72 -3.46
CA GLU A 18 12.38 14.73 -3.34
C GLU A 18 12.82 14.86 -1.87
N GLY A 19 13.85 14.09 -1.47
CA GLY A 19 14.35 14.08 -0.10
C GLY A 19 13.51 13.29 0.90
N ILE A 20 12.35 12.72 0.50
CA ILE A 20 11.51 11.91 1.38
C ILE A 20 11.87 10.42 1.21
N SER A 21 12.39 9.80 2.27
CA SER A 21 12.59 8.35 2.30
C SER A 21 12.28 7.80 3.68
N PHE A 22 11.18 7.06 3.79
CA PHE A 22 10.83 6.37 5.04
C PHE A 22 11.59 5.05 5.16
N SER A 23 12.13 4.78 6.35
CA SER A 23 12.48 3.40 6.71
C SER A 23 11.21 2.58 6.92
N VAL A 24 11.35 1.25 6.96
CA VAL A 24 10.23 0.35 7.32
C VAL A 24 9.65 0.72 8.69
N ALA A 25 10.51 1.04 9.65
CA ALA A 25 10.10 1.43 10.99
C ALA A 25 9.32 2.75 10.99
N ASP A 26 9.72 3.72 10.18
CA ASP A 26 8.99 5.00 10.05
C ASP A 26 7.61 4.78 9.46
N LYS A 27 7.51 3.96 8.40
CA LYS A 27 6.21 3.60 7.80
C LYS A 27 5.27 2.96 8.82
N ILE A 28 5.77 2.04 9.66
CA ILE A 28 4.96 1.41 10.71
C ILE A 28 4.51 2.42 11.77
N LYS A 29 5.40 3.34 12.20
CA LYS A 29 5.04 4.39 13.16
C LYS A 29 3.95 5.30 12.60
N ILE A 30 4.10 5.74 11.35
CA ILE A 30 3.12 6.60 10.67
C ILE A 30 1.80 5.85 10.48
N ALA A 31 1.81 4.59 10.03
CA ALA A 31 0.59 3.79 9.86
C ALA A 31 -0.20 3.66 11.17
N LYS A 32 0.47 3.44 12.31
CA LYS A 32 -0.19 3.41 13.62
C LYS A 32 -0.81 4.77 13.99
N LYS A 33 -0.17 5.88 13.61
CA LYS A 33 -0.72 7.22 13.84
C LYS A 33 -1.94 7.49 12.97
N LEU A 34 -1.90 7.10 11.69
CA LEU A 34 -3.07 7.19 10.78
C LEU A 34 -4.25 6.35 11.31
N ASP A 35 -3.98 5.14 11.82
CA ASP A 35 -5.01 4.32 12.47
C ASP A 35 -5.60 4.98 13.71
N THR A 36 -4.75 5.62 14.53
CA THR A 36 -5.20 6.40 15.70
C THR A 36 -6.10 7.57 15.30
N LEU A 37 -5.84 8.20 14.15
CA LEU A 37 -6.65 9.29 13.60
C LEU A 37 -7.98 8.80 13.00
N GLY A 38 -8.22 7.49 12.92
CA GLY A 38 -9.45 6.92 12.37
C GLY A 38 -9.47 6.84 10.84
N ILE A 39 -8.31 6.84 10.18
CA ILE A 39 -8.23 6.62 8.73
C ILE A 39 -8.74 5.22 8.38
N HIS A 40 -9.50 5.10 7.29
CA HIS A 40 -10.15 3.85 6.93
C HIS A 40 -9.26 2.96 6.07
N TYR A 41 -8.53 3.55 5.13
CA TYR A 41 -7.58 2.85 4.28
C TYR A 41 -6.23 3.57 4.24
N ILE A 42 -5.15 2.82 4.39
CA ILE A 42 -3.78 3.34 4.33
C ILE A 42 -3.06 2.69 3.16
N GLU A 43 -2.70 3.48 2.15
CA GLU A 43 -1.91 3.00 1.02
C GLU A 43 -0.45 2.79 1.43
N GLY A 44 -0.06 1.54 1.64
CA GLY A 44 1.22 1.18 2.26
C GLY A 44 2.46 1.28 1.37
N GLY A 45 2.26 1.29 0.05
CA GLY A 45 3.34 1.26 -0.94
C GLY A 45 3.10 0.29 -2.08
N TRP A 46 4.13 0.12 -2.91
CA TRP A 46 4.14 -0.76 -4.08
C TRP A 46 5.14 -1.92 -3.87
N PRO A 47 4.68 -3.10 -3.41
CA PRO A 47 5.56 -4.23 -3.04
C PRO A 47 6.48 -4.72 -4.17
N GLY A 48 6.01 -4.64 -5.42
CA GLY A 48 6.78 -5.04 -6.61
C GLY A 48 7.83 -4.04 -7.06
N SER A 49 7.83 -2.80 -6.53
CA SER A 49 8.73 -1.73 -6.96
C SER A 49 9.78 -1.37 -5.92
N ASN A 50 9.46 -1.47 -4.63
CA ASN A 50 10.36 -1.05 -3.55
C ASN A 50 10.48 -2.14 -2.47
N PRO A 51 11.70 -2.66 -2.19
CA PRO A 51 11.91 -3.65 -1.13
C PRO A 51 11.46 -3.19 0.26
N LYS A 52 11.56 -1.88 0.54
CA LYS A 52 11.08 -1.30 1.83
C LYS A 52 9.57 -1.42 1.96
N ASP A 53 8.82 -1.32 0.87
CA ASP A 53 7.36 -1.46 0.89
C ASP A 53 6.98 -2.90 1.21
N MET A 54 7.66 -3.87 0.58
CA MET A 54 7.46 -5.27 0.93
C MET A 54 7.83 -5.56 2.40
N GLY A 55 8.90 -4.95 2.91
CA GLY A 55 9.23 -4.99 4.34
C GLY A 55 8.12 -4.42 5.23
N PHE A 56 7.56 -3.27 4.85
CA PHE A 56 6.42 -2.67 5.53
C PHE A 56 5.22 -3.60 5.59
N PHE A 57 4.78 -4.21 4.48
CA PHE A 57 3.62 -5.12 4.51
C PHE A 57 3.86 -6.35 5.41
N LYS A 58 5.10 -6.89 5.43
CA LYS A 58 5.46 -7.99 6.34
C LYS A 58 5.33 -7.59 7.81
N GLU A 59 5.74 -6.38 8.18
CA GLU A 59 5.61 -5.90 9.56
C GLU A 59 4.18 -5.47 9.89
N ALA A 60 3.48 -4.82 8.96
CA ALA A 60 2.09 -4.39 9.11
C ALA A 60 1.14 -5.58 9.32
N ALA A 61 1.40 -6.72 8.68
CA ALA A 61 0.62 -7.95 8.88
C ALA A 61 0.67 -8.50 10.31
N LYS A 62 1.67 -8.10 11.12
CA LYS A 62 1.79 -8.49 12.53
C LYS A 62 1.01 -7.57 13.48
N ILE A 63 0.41 -6.50 12.95
CA ILE A 63 -0.26 -5.46 13.73
C ILE A 63 -1.77 -5.59 13.51
N ARG A 64 -2.53 -5.54 14.60
CA ARG A 64 -3.98 -5.38 14.54
C ARG A 64 -4.32 -3.88 14.56
N PHE A 65 -4.62 -3.33 13.39
CA PHE A 65 -5.18 -1.99 13.25
C PHE A 65 -6.63 -1.97 13.73
N LYS A 66 -7.04 -0.88 14.40
CA LYS A 66 -8.39 -0.76 14.98
C LYS A 66 -9.40 -0.21 13.97
N ASN A 67 -8.98 0.76 13.18
CA ASN A 67 -9.82 1.55 12.28
C ASN A 67 -9.41 1.38 10.81
N SER A 68 -8.12 1.13 10.56
CA SER A 68 -7.54 1.10 9.21
C SER A 68 -7.41 -0.31 8.63
N GLU A 69 -7.60 -0.41 7.32
CA GLU A 69 -7.12 -1.52 6.50
C GLU A 69 -5.92 -1.04 5.67
N VAL A 70 -4.82 -1.80 5.70
CA VAL A 70 -3.62 -1.50 4.90
C VAL A 70 -3.85 -1.98 3.48
N VAL A 71 -3.47 -1.16 2.50
CA VAL A 71 -3.73 -1.39 1.08
C VAL A 71 -2.43 -1.47 0.30
N ALA A 72 -2.25 -2.54 -0.46
CA ALA A 72 -1.17 -2.65 -1.43
C ALA A 72 -1.56 -1.93 -2.73
N PHE A 73 -0.64 -1.14 -3.27
CA PHE A 73 -0.82 -0.43 -4.54
C PHE A 73 -0.01 -1.09 -5.65
N GLY A 74 -0.52 -1.06 -6.88
CA GLY A 74 0.28 -1.32 -8.06
C GLY A 74 -0.51 -1.23 -9.37
N SER A 75 0.16 -1.49 -10.49
CA SER A 75 -0.49 -1.43 -11.79
C SER A 75 -1.25 -2.71 -12.14
N THR A 76 -2.08 -2.65 -13.18
CA THR A 76 -2.53 -3.82 -13.93
C THR A 76 -1.34 -4.64 -14.44
N ARG A 77 -1.61 -5.85 -14.93
CA ARG A 77 -0.61 -6.69 -15.61
C ARG A 77 0.08 -5.94 -16.76
N ARG A 78 1.32 -6.32 -17.07
CA ARG A 78 2.03 -5.82 -18.26
C ARG A 78 1.32 -6.25 -19.54
N ALA A 79 1.33 -5.39 -20.56
CA ALA A 79 0.54 -5.53 -21.79
C ALA A 79 0.72 -6.87 -22.52
N LYS A 80 1.91 -7.49 -22.43
CA LYS A 80 2.27 -8.75 -23.10
C LYS A 80 2.46 -9.94 -22.15
N THR A 81 2.02 -9.82 -20.90
CA THR A 81 2.12 -10.89 -19.89
C THR A 81 0.72 -11.32 -19.48
N SER A 82 0.48 -12.61 -19.26
CA SER A 82 -0.78 -13.07 -18.69
C SER A 82 -0.84 -12.68 -17.19
N PRO A 83 -2.02 -12.45 -16.59
CA PRO A 83 -2.13 -12.09 -15.17
C PRO A 83 -1.43 -13.08 -14.23
N VAL A 84 -1.55 -14.38 -14.53
CA VAL A 84 -0.94 -15.48 -13.75
C VAL A 84 0.58 -15.44 -13.80
N ASN A 85 1.18 -14.91 -14.87
CA ASN A 85 2.63 -14.83 -15.04
C ASN A 85 3.22 -13.47 -14.67
N ASP A 86 2.39 -12.49 -14.34
CA ASP A 86 2.83 -11.13 -14.07
C ASP A 86 3.51 -11.01 -12.68
N ALA A 87 4.78 -10.61 -12.68
CA ALA A 87 5.58 -10.50 -11.47
C ALA A 87 5.07 -9.38 -10.53
N ASN A 88 4.51 -8.31 -11.09
CA ASN A 88 3.95 -7.21 -10.30
C ASN A 88 2.69 -7.68 -9.57
N LEU A 89 1.74 -8.31 -10.27
CA LEU A 89 0.54 -8.86 -9.64
C LEU A 89 0.89 -9.90 -8.57
N LYS A 90 1.88 -10.79 -8.83
CA LYS A 90 2.39 -11.72 -7.81
C LYS A 90 2.93 -11.00 -6.58
N ALA A 91 3.67 -9.90 -6.76
CA ALA A 91 4.22 -9.13 -5.65
C ALA A 91 3.12 -8.43 -4.82
N ILE A 92 2.09 -7.89 -5.49
CA ILE A 92 0.92 -7.31 -4.82
C ILE A 92 0.20 -8.38 -3.99
N LEU A 93 -0.04 -9.58 -4.54
CA LEU A 93 -0.68 -10.68 -3.79
C LEU A 93 0.17 -11.15 -2.59
N ARG A 94 1.50 -11.11 -2.70
CA ARG A 94 2.40 -11.44 -1.59
C ARG A 94 2.32 -10.44 -0.42
N ALA A 95 1.80 -9.25 -0.63
CA ALA A 95 1.52 -8.29 0.45
C ALA A 95 0.43 -8.78 1.40
N LYS A 96 -0.44 -9.71 0.96
CA LYS A 96 -1.51 -10.32 1.78
C LYS A 96 -2.42 -9.29 2.45
N THR A 97 -2.63 -8.14 1.83
CA THR A 97 -3.61 -7.14 2.27
C THR A 97 -5.01 -7.58 1.89
N LYS A 98 -6.05 -7.23 2.68
CA LYS A 98 -7.43 -7.58 2.31
C LYS A 98 -7.97 -6.70 1.18
N ALA A 99 -7.43 -5.48 1.07
CA ALA A 99 -7.73 -4.55 0.00
C ALA A 99 -6.47 -4.27 -0.83
N ILE A 100 -6.67 -4.07 -2.14
CA ILE A 100 -5.63 -3.77 -3.12
C ILE A 100 -6.14 -2.66 -4.03
N THR A 101 -5.31 -1.66 -4.30
CA THR A 101 -5.57 -0.61 -5.29
C THR A 101 -4.78 -0.92 -6.56
N ILE A 102 -5.49 -1.08 -7.68
CA ILE A 102 -4.91 -1.33 -9.00
C ILE A 102 -5.19 -0.14 -9.91
N PHE A 103 -4.18 0.32 -10.64
CA PHE A 103 -4.35 1.33 -11.69
C PHE A 103 -3.95 0.79 -13.07
N GLY A 104 -4.61 1.28 -14.11
CA GLY A 104 -4.22 1.07 -15.51
C GLY A 104 -4.20 2.43 -16.22
N LYS A 105 -3.13 2.73 -16.95
CA LYS A 105 -3.08 3.93 -17.79
C LYS A 105 -3.91 3.69 -19.05
N THR A 106 -4.69 4.70 -19.45
CA THR A 106 -5.58 4.63 -20.62
C THR A 106 -5.00 5.32 -21.86
N TRP A 107 -3.78 5.85 -21.78
CA TRP A 107 -3.02 6.45 -22.89
C TRP A 107 -1.53 6.13 -22.75
#